data_AF-A0A131XH99-F1
#
_entry.id   AF-A0A131XH99-F1
#
_cell.length_a   1.000
_cell.length_b   1.000
_cell.length_c   1.000
_cell.angle_alpha   90.00
_cell.angle_beta   90.00
_cell.angle_gamma   90.00
#
_symmetry.space_group_name_H-M   'P 1'
#
loop_
_entity.id
_entity.type
_entity.pdbx_description
1 polymer ?
#
loop_
_entity_poly.entity_id
_entity_poly.type
_entity_poly.pdbx_seq_one_letter_code
_entity_poly.pdbx_strand_id
1 'polypeptide(L)'
;LDMCQIILPAIFDLLQSKYESYMSTGCACLRILLKNFASIIKTNITAPPGVGVDISREERYNKCMSCYNQLLSIRSFLLKRQTMQGKLGHLFREMHILMQGLE
;
A
#
# COMPACT_ATOMS: atom_id res chain seq x y z
N LEU A 1 -7.78 -9.04 -5.27
CA LEU A 1 -6.77 -8.07 -5.78
C LEU A 1 -7.47 -6.82 -6.31
N ASP A 2 -8.58 -6.99 -7.02
CA ASP A 2 -9.44 -5.91 -7.53
C ASP A 2 -9.92 -4.97 -6.41
N MET A 3 -10.26 -5.53 -5.25
CA MET A 3 -10.61 -4.76 -4.06
C MET A 3 -9.46 -3.85 -3.59
N CYS A 4 -8.19 -4.28 -3.70
CA CYS A 4 -7.05 -3.43 -3.35
C CYS A 4 -6.92 -2.24 -4.30
N GLN A 5 -7.18 -2.43 -5.60
CA GLN A 5 -7.13 -1.34 -6.58
C GLN A 5 -8.16 -0.25 -6.30
N ILE A 6 -9.30 -0.60 -5.71
CA ILE A 6 -10.37 0.35 -5.37
C ILE A 6 -10.13 0.98 -3.98
N ILE A 7 -9.64 0.20 -3.02
CA ILE A 7 -9.49 0.65 -1.62
C ILE A 7 -8.22 1.48 -1.41
N LEU A 8 -7.12 1.16 -2.10
CA LEU A 8 -5.86 1.89 -1.93
C LEU A 8 -5.98 3.39 -2.23
N PRO A 9 -6.66 3.84 -3.30
CA PRO A 9 -6.92 5.26 -3.54
C PRO A 9 -7.73 5.89 -2.41
N ALA A 10 -8.80 5.24 -1.95
CA ALA A 10 -9.62 5.75 -0.84
C ALA A 10 -8.83 5.87 0.48
N ILE A 11 -7.95 4.89 0.77
CA ILE A 11 -7.02 4.97 1.90
C ILE A 11 -6.08 6.17 1.72
N PHE A 12 -5.56 6.39 0.52
CA PHE A 12 -4.67 7.50 0.25
C PHE A 12 -5.35 8.86 0.44
N ASP A 13 -6.63 8.98 0.06
CA ASP A 13 -7.43 10.18 0.32
C ASP A 13 -7.64 10.41 1.82
N LEU A 14 -7.92 9.35 2.60
CA LEU A 14 -8.05 9.44 4.05
C LEU A 14 -6.75 9.91 4.73
N LEU A 15 -5.60 9.41 4.26
CA LEU A 15 -4.27 9.82 4.75
C LEU A 15 -3.94 11.29 4.46
N GLN A 16 -4.57 11.88 3.45
CA GLN A 16 -4.41 13.28 3.06
C GLN A 16 -5.48 14.21 3.66
N SER A 17 -6.42 13.65 4.44
CA SER A 17 -7.47 14.42 5.09
C SER A 17 -6.90 15.49 6.04
N LYS A 18 -7.67 16.55 6.26
CA LYS A 18 -7.39 17.57 7.28
C LYS A 18 -7.75 17.12 8.70
N TYR A 19 -8.50 16.03 8.83
CA TYR A 19 -8.97 15.52 10.12
C TYR A 19 -8.11 14.35 10.59
N GLU A 20 -7.49 14.48 11.76
CA GLU A 20 -6.61 13.44 12.32
C GLU A 20 -7.31 12.09 12.53
N SER A 21 -8.62 12.10 12.84
CA SER A 21 -9.42 10.88 12.97
C SER A 21 -9.47 10.10 11.66
N TYR A 22 -9.57 10.79 10.52
CA TYR A 22 -9.64 10.16 9.19
C TYR A 22 -8.27 9.62 8.80
N MET A 23 -7.21 10.39 9.07
CA MET A 23 -5.83 9.94 8.83
C MET A 23 -5.51 8.69 9.66
N SER A 24 -5.94 8.66 10.93
CA SER A 24 -5.78 7.51 11.82
C SER A 24 -6.52 6.27 11.30
N THR A 25 -7.77 6.44 10.85
CA THR A 25 -8.53 5.36 10.20
C THR A 25 -7.85 4.89 8.91
N GLY A 26 -7.34 5.81 8.08
CA GLY A 26 -6.56 5.48 6.89
C GLY A 26 -5.34 4.61 7.21
N CYS A 27 -4.58 4.95 8.25
CA CYS A 27 -3.47 4.12 8.73
C CYS A 27 -3.92 2.74 9.22
N ALA A 28 -5.04 2.66 9.95
CA ALA A 28 -5.58 1.38 10.41
C ALA A 28 -5.99 0.47 9.23
N CYS A 29 -6.71 1.03 8.26
CA CYS A 29 -7.09 0.34 7.02
C CYS A 29 -5.86 -0.11 6.23
N LEU A 30 -4.86 0.77 6.08
CA LEU A 30 -3.60 0.44 5.40
C LEU A 30 -2.89 -0.74 6.09
N ARG A 31 -2.84 -0.76 7.42
CA ARG A 31 -2.23 -1.86 8.18
C ARG A 31 -2.92 -3.19 7.90
N ILE A 32 -4.25 -3.21 7.88
CA ILE A 32 -5.03 -4.41 7.56
C ILE A 32 -4.75 -4.86 6.13
N LEU A 33 -4.72 -3.93 5.18
CA LEU A 33 -4.47 -4.25 3.77
C LEU A 33 -3.07 -4.84 3.58
N LEU A 34 -2.04 -4.24 4.17
CA LEU A 34 -0.67 -4.73 4.11
C LEU A 34 -0.55 -6.14 4.72
N LYS A 35 -1.17 -6.40 5.87
CA LYS A 35 -1.15 -7.72 6.51
C LYS A 35 -1.74 -8.83 5.63
N ASN A 36 -2.80 -8.53 4.87
CA ASN A 36 -3.50 -9.53 4.06
C ASN A 36 -2.94 -9.67 2.64
N PHE A 37 -2.48 -8.57 2.04
CA PHE A 37 -2.19 -8.52 0.60
C PHE A 37 -0.73 -8.27 0.25
N ALA A 38 0.13 -7.81 1.18
CA ALA A 38 1.52 -7.48 0.84
C ALA A 38 2.30 -8.69 0.29
N SER A 39 2.15 -9.87 0.92
CA SER A 39 2.79 -11.11 0.46
C SER A 39 2.34 -11.49 -0.95
N ILE A 40 1.02 -11.47 -1.21
CA ILE A 40 0.45 -11.80 -2.53
C ILE A 40 0.95 -10.83 -3.59
N ILE A 41 0.97 -9.53 -3.30
CA ILE A 41 1.48 -8.51 -4.23
C ILE A 41 2.95 -8.79 -4.55
N LYS A 42 3.78 -8.97 -3.51
CA LYS A 42 5.23 -9.21 -3.66
C LYS A 42 5.52 -10.48 -4.46
N THR A 43 4.92 -11.61 -4.08
CA THR A 43 5.16 -12.89 -4.77
C THR A 43 4.77 -12.85 -6.24
N ASN A 44 3.70 -12.14 -6.60
CA ASN A 44 3.27 -12.05 -8.00
C ASN A 44 4.15 -11.11 -8.84
N ILE A 45 4.68 -10.02 -8.26
CA ILE A 45 5.59 -9.11 -9.00
C ILE A 45 7.00 -9.67 -9.13
N THR A 46 7.47 -10.49 -8.18
CA THR A 46 8.80 -11.11 -8.23
C THR A 46 8.81 -12.49 -8.90
N ALA A 47 7.63 -13.00 -9.29
CA ALA A 47 7.54 -14.31 -9.94
C ALA A 47 8.30 -14.27 -11.28
N PRO A 48 9.08 -15.32 -11.62
CA PRO A 48 9.75 -15.39 -12.90
C PRO A 48 8.72 -15.38 -14.05
N PRO A 49 9.09 -14.84 -15.23
CA PRO A 49 8.20 -14.85 -16.38
C PRO A 49 7.76 -16.28 -16.71
N GLY A 50 6.48 -16.44 -17.02
CA GLY A 50 5.94 -17.72 -17.45
C GLY A 50 6.45 -18.11 -18.83
N VAL A 51 6.56 -19.42 -19.09
CA VAL A 51 6.80 -19.94 -20.45
C VAL A 51 5.44 -20.15 -21.11
N GLY A 52 5.21 -19.50 -22.25
CA GLY A 52 3.94 -19.54 -22.99
C GLY A 52 3.04 -18.32 -22.77
N VAL A 53 1.89 -18.29 -23.46
CA VAL A 53 0.91 -17.21 -23.38
C VAL A 53 -0.12 -17.55 -22.29
N ASP A 54 0.01 -16.93 -21.11
CA ASP A 54 -0.93 -17.04 -19.99
C ASP A 54 -1.50 -15.66 -19.64
N ILE A 55 -2.61 -15.31 -20.31
CA ILE A 55 -3.29 -14.02 -20.17
C ILE A 55 -3.74 -13.78 -18.73
N SER A 56 -4.19 -14.82 -18.02
CA SER A 56 -4.66 -14.71 -16.64
C SER A 56 -3.53 -14.34 -15.68
N ARG A 57 -2.33 -14.88 -15.93
CA ARG A 57 -1.13 -14.55 -15.16
C ARG A 57 -0.66 -13.13 -15.43
N GLU A 58 -0.65 -12.69 -16.68
CA GLU A 58 -0.34 -11.31 -17.05
C GLU A 58 -1.32 -10.32 -16.40
N GLU A 59 -2.62 -10.61 -16.43
CA GLU A 59 -3.63 -9.76 -15.79
C GLU A 59 -3.37 -9.64 -14.28
N ARG A 60 -3.07 -10.76 -13.60
CA ARG A 60 -2.73 -10.76 -12.17
C ARG A 60 -1.47 -9.96 -11.89
N TYR A 61 -0.42 -10.11 -12.71
CA TYR A 61 0.80 -9.33 -12.59
C TYR A 61 0.51 -7.82 -12.72
N ASN A 62 -0.23 -7.41 -13.76
CA ASN A 62 -0.58 -6.02 -13.99
C ASN A 62 -1.38 -5.41 -12.82
N LYS A 63 -2.34 -6.16 -12.27
CA LYS A 63 -3.09 -5.74 -11.08
C LYS A 63 -2.20 -5.62 -9.84
N CYS A 64 -1.28 -6.57 -9.62
CA CYS A 64 -0.34 -6.50 -8.49
C CYS A 64 0.62 -5.34 -8.64
N MET A 65 1.14 -5.10 -9.86
CA MET A 65 2.05 -4.01 -10.17
C MET A 65 1.37 -2.65 -9.97
N SER A 66 0.11 -2.52 -10.39
CA SER A 66 -0.71 -1.33 -10.12
C SER A 66 -0.89 -1.08 -8.62
N CYS A 67 -1.24 -2.12 -7.83
CA CYS A 67 -1.33 -2.00 -6.38
C CYS A 67 0.02 -1.62 -5.74
N TYR A 68 1.11 -2.21 -6.21
CA TYR A 68 2.45 -1.93 -5.73
C TYR A 68 2.84 -0.46 -5.96
N ASN A 69 2.58 0.08 -7.16
CA ASN A 69 2.84 1.49 -7.47
C ASN A 69 2.02 2.46 -6.58
N GLN A 70 0.78 2.11 -6.27
CA GLN A 70 -0.04 2.89 -5.32
C GLN A 70 0.53 2.82 -3.89
N LEU A 71 0.95 1.63 -3.45
CA LEU A 71 1.63 1.45 -2.16
C LEU A 71 2.93 2.25 -2.08
N LEU A 72 3.73 2.32 -3.15
CA LEU A 72 4.93 3.17 -3.20
C LEU A 72 4.58 4.66 -3.05
N SER A 73 3.51 5.10 -3.70
CA SER A 73 3.02 6.49 -3.58
C SER A 73 2.61 6.84 -2.15
N ILE A 74 1.89 5.93 -1.48
CA ILE A 74 1.54 6.03 -0.06
C ILE A 74 2.81 6.06 0.81
N ARG A 75 3.79 5.18 0.54
CA ARG A 75 5.06 5.14 1.28
C ARG A 75 5.82 6.46 1.19
N SER A 76 5.90 7.05 0.00
CA SER A 76 6.53 8.34 -0.24
C SER A 76 5.80 9.48 0.49
N PHE A 77 4.46 9.42 0.58
CA PHE A 77 3.68 10.38 1.36
C PHE A 77 3.97 10.26 2.85
N LEU A 78 3.96 9.05 3.40
CA LEU A 78 4.26 8.80 4.81
C LEU A 78 5.68 9.24 5.17
N LEU A 79 6.66 9.00 4.29
CA LEU A 79 8.04 9.46 4.48
C LEU A 79 8.12 10.98 4.62
N LYS A 80 7.36 11.74 3.82
CA LYS A 80 7.31 13.22 3.91
C LYS A 80 6.62 13.71 5.18
N ARG A 81 5.67 12.93 5.72
CA ARG A 81 4.84 13.30 6.88
C ARG A 81 5.37 12.78 8.20
N GLN A 82 6.40 11.91 8.20
CA GLN A 82 6.95 11.33 9.42
C GLN A 82 7.62 12.35 10.36
N THR A 83 7.95 13.55 9.87
CA THR A 83 8.52 14.64 10.67
C THR A 83 7.46 15.42 11.45
N MET A 84 6.17 15.16 11.23
CA MET A 84 5.09 15.72 12.04
C MET A 84 5.29 15.37 13.51
N GLN A 85 4.98 16.31 14.40
CA GLN A 85 5.04 16.08 15.85
C GLN A 85 3.73 15.49 16.36
N GLY A 86 3.76 14.93 17.57
CA GLY A 86 2.60 14.37 18.23
C GLY A 86 2.24 12.95 17.78
N LYS A 87 1.05 12.50 18.19
CA LYS A 87 0.58 11.12 18.03
C LYS A 87 0.51 10.69 16.56
N LEU A 88 0.07 11.58 15.69
CA LEU A 88 -0.07 11.30 14.26
C LEU A 88 1.29 11.12 13.57
N GLY A 89 2.30 11.90 13.95
CA GLY A 89 3.67 11.73 13.47
C GLY A 89 4.26 10.37 13.84
N HIS A 90 4.02 9.92 15.07
CA HIS A 90 4.40 8.57 15.51
C HIS A 90 3.71 7.49 14.68
N LEU A 91 2.41 7.62 14.46
CA LEU A 91 1.63 6.68 13.65
C LEU A 91 2.17 6.59 12.20
N PHE A 92 2.53 7.72 11.60
CA PHE A 92 3.12 7.75 10.26
C PHE A 92 4.51 7.14 10.20
N ARG A 93 5.35 7.33 11.21
CA ARG A 93 6.66 6.63 11.32
C ARG A 93 6.46 5.13 11.40
N GLU A 94 5.58 4.65 12.27
CA GLU A 94 5.27 3.23 12.39
C GLU A 94 4.77 2.63 11.07
N MET A 95 3.84 3.32 10.39
CA MET A 95 3.35 2.83 9.10
C MET A 95 4.44 2.85 8.02
N HIS A 96 5.31 3.87 8.00
CA HIS A 96 6.43 3.90 7.06
C HIS A 96 7.39 2.72 7.28
N ILE A 97 7.75 2.42 8.53
CA ILE A 97 8.59 1.26 8.89
C ILE A 97 7.91 -0.05 8.48
N LEU A 98 6.61 -0.20 8.78
CA LEU A 98 5.85 -1.40 8.39
C LEU A 98 5.82 -1.60 6.87
N MET A 99 5.85 -0.51 6.10
CA MET A 99 5.92 -0.54 4.63
C MET A 99 7.32 -0.82 4.06
N GLN A 100 8.39 -0.80 4.86
CA GLN A 100 9.72 -1.21 4.39
C GLN A 100 9.77 -2.72 4.10
N GLY A 101 8.93 -3.53 4.77
CA GLY A 101 8.83 -4.98 4.49
C GLY A 101 8.24 -5.34 3.12
N LEU A 102 7.83 -4.35 2.31
CA LEU A 102 7.44 -4.55 0.91
C LEU A 102 8.65 -4.70 -0.03
N GLU A 103 9.86 -4.36 0.42
CA GLU A 103 11.14 -4.54 -0.30
C GLU A 103 11.57 -6.00 -0.25
#